data_AF-A0A920MCU2-F1
#
_entry.id   AF-A0A920MCU2-F1
#
_cell.length_a   1.000
_cell.length_b   1.000
_cell.length_c   1.000
_cell.angle_alpha   90.00
_cell.angle_beta   90.00
_cell.angle_gamma   90.00
#
_symmetry.space_group_name_H-M   'P 1'
#
loop_
_entity.id
_entity.type
_entity.pdbx_description
1 polymer ?
#
loop_
_entity_poly.entity_id
_entity_poly.type
_entity_poly.pdbx_seq_one_letter_code
_entity_poly.pdbx_strand_id
1 'polypeptide(L)'
;MDLVHSYKTIKPKQFQPFDNKKYNADYVVFTSPSTAINFIEMYGKENLPEQIISIGPVTSEEIKKRNLTVYRESTPHDSTGILRCLRDLLN
;
A
#
# COMPACT_ATOMS: atom_id res chain seq x y z
N MET A 1 -27.70 14.35 -1.02
CA MET A 1 -26.73 14.50 -2.12
C MET A 1 -26.80 13.24 -2.95
N ASP A 2 -27.02 13.37 -4.26
CA ASP A 2 -26.89 12.23 -5.16
C ASP A 2 -25.41 11.99 -5.46
N LEU A 3 -24.91 10.81 -5.11
CA LEU A 3 -23.52 10.41 -5.35
C LEU A 3 -23.42 9.83 -6.76
N VAL A 4 -22.75 10.54 -7.67
CA VAL A 4 -22.46 10.04 -9.01
C VAL A 4 -21.01 9.57 -9.07
N HIS A 5 -20.81 8.26 -9.29
CA HIS A 5 -19.47 7.68 -9.43
C HIS A 5 -18.92 7.91 -10.85
N SER A 6 -17.80 8.64 -10.97
CA SER A 6 -17.11 8.85 -12.26
C SER A 6 -16.21 7.68 -12.66
N TYR A 7 -15.64 6.97 -11.68
CA TYR A 7 -14.85 5.75 -11.90
C TYR A 7 -14.94 4.81 -10.70
N LYS A 8 -14.60 3.54 -10.92
CA LYS A 8 -14.52 2.51 -9.88
C LYS A 8 -13.22 1.75 -10.00
N THR A 9 -12.44 1.69 -8.92
CA THR A 9 -11.30 0.77 -8.85
C THR A 9 -11.83 -0.66 -8.74
N ILE A 10 -11.34 -1.55 -9.59
CA ILE A 10 -11.66 -2.97 -9.56
C ILE A 10 -10.39 -3.77 -9.29
N LYS A 11 -10.54 -4.88 -8.57
CA LYS A 11 -9.48 -5.88 -8.47
C LYS A 11 -9.23 -6.49 -9.86
N PRO A 12 -7.97 -6.69 -10.28
CA PRO A 12 -7.68 -7.40 -11.53
C PRO A 12 -8.37 -8.77 -11.56
N LYS A 13 -8.99 -9.12 -12.70
CA LYS A 13 -9.63 -10.43 -12.87
C LYS A 13 -8.61 -11.58 -12.89
N GLN A 14 -7.41 -11.27 -13.37
CA GLN A 14 -6.27 -12.17 -13.43
C GLN A 14 -5.07 -11.44 -12.83
N PHE A 15 -4.34 -12.11 -11.96
CA PHE A 15 -3.12 -11.63 -11.36
C PHE A 15 -2.17 -12.80 -11.15
N GLN A 16 -0.87 -12.54 -11.26
CA GLN A 16 0.13 -13.58 -11.07
C GLN A 16 0.22 -13.96 -9.59
N PRO A 17 0.50 -15.23 -9.27
CA PRO A 17 0.86 -15.63 -7.92
C PRO A 17 2.03 -14.78 -7.42
N PHE A 18 1.90 -14.28 -6.20
CA PHE A 18 2.94 -13.52 -5.51
C PHE A 18 3.24 -14.22 -4.18
N ASP A 19 4.52 -14.37 -3.88
CA ASP A 19 5.00 -14.97 -2.64
C ASP A 19 6.18 -14.13 -2.15
N ASN A 20 5.97 -13.29 -1.13
CA ASN A 20 7.02 -12.41 -0.64
C ASN A 20 8.21 -13.18 -0.06
N LYS A 21 8.04 -14.46 0.34
CA LYS A 21 9.17 -15.28 0.79
C LYS A 21 10.17 -15.57 -0.32
N LYS A 22 9.74 -15.50 -1.58
CA LYS A 22 10.61 -15.66 -2.76
C LYS A 22 11.28 -14.37 -3.17
N TYR A 23 10.54 -13.25 -3.08
CA TYR A 23 11.05 -11.93 -3.46
C TYR A 23 11.89 -11.29 -2.35
N ASN A 24 11.69 -11.70 -1.10
CA ASN A 24 12.35 -11.19 0.10
C ASN A 24 12.33 -9.66 0.15
N ALA A 25 11.16 -9.05 -0.12
CA ALA A 25 11.02 -7.61 0.00
C ALA A 25 10.92 -7.21 1.47
N ASP A 26 11.67 -6.18 1.86
CA ASP A 26 11.62 -5.59 3.20
C ASP A 26 10.52 -4.53 3.32
N TYR A 27 10.13 -3.91 2.20
CA TYR A 27 9.20 -2.79 2.13
C TYR A 27 8.14 -2.97 1.04
N VAL A 28 6.94 -2.43 1.29
CA VAL A 28 5.90 -2.21 0.26
C VAL A 28 5.43 -0.76 0.32
N VAL A 29 5.16 -0.17 -0.85
CA VAL A 29 4.56 1.16 -0.97
C VAL A 29 3.13 1.04 -1.48
N PHE A 30 2.16 1.57 -0.75
CA PHE A 30 0.77 1.68 -1.21
C PHE A 30 0.45 3.12 -1.60
N THR A 31 0.06 3.31 -2.86
CA THR A 31 -0.25 4.63 -3.45
C THR A 31 -1.74 4.97 -3.42
N SER A 32 -2.57 4.08 -2.88
CA SER A 32 -3.98 4.35 -2.63
C SER A 32 -4.52 3.37 -1.59
N PRO A 33 -5.64 3.71 -0.90
CA PRO A 33 -6.34 2.76 -0.05
C PRO A 33 -6.66 1.46 -0.82
N SER A 34 -7.25 1.58 -2.02
CA SER A 34 -7.67 0.44 -2.83
C SER A 34 -6.53 -0.51 -3.20
N THR A 35 -5.29 -0.01 -3.36
CA THR A 35 -4.13 -0.87 -3.63
C THR A 35 -3.82 -1.77 -2.43
N ALA A 36 -3.86 -1.26 -1.20
CA ALA A 36 -3.68 -2.05 0.01
C ALA A 36 -4.80 -3.08 0.20
N ILE A 37 -6.06 -2.68 -0.04
CA ILE A 37 -7.22 -3.58 0.04
C ILE A 37 -7.05 -4.74 -0.93
N ASN A 38 -6.83 -4.42 -2.20
CA ASN A 38 -6.72 -5.41 -3.26
C ASN A 38 -5.52 -6.32 -3.04
N PHE A 39 -4.37 -5.79 -2.61
CA PHE A 39 -3.19 -6.61 -2.32
C PHE A 39 -3.50 -7.66 -1.25
N ILE A 40 -4.11 -7.25 -0.13
CA ILE A 40 -4.43 -8.16 0.97
C ILE A 40 -5.50 -9.19 0.55
N GLU A 41 -6.49 -8.79 -0.24
CA GLU A 41 -7.48 -9.73 -0.77
C GLU A 41 -6.91 -10.72 -1.79
N MET A 42 -5.90 -10.32 -2.57
CA MET A 42 -5.28 -11.16 -3.61
C MET A 42 -4.25 -12.11 -3.03
N TYR A 43 -3.46 -11.63 -2.08
CA TYR A 43 -2.24 -12.30 -1.63
C TYR A 43 -2.22 -12.63 -0.14
N GLY A 44 -3.20 -12.15 0.63
CA GLY A 44 -3.20 -12.33 2.08
C GLY A 44 -2.21 -11.42 2.80
N LYS A 45 -2.37 -11.30 4.12
CA LYS A 45 -1.50 -10.44 4.95
C LYS A 45 -0.11 -11.05 5.15
N GLU A 46 -0.01 -12.37 5.08
CA GLU A 46 1.21 -13.16 5.17
C GLU A 46 2.21 -12.86 4.05
N ASN A 47 1.74 -12.25 2.95
CA ASN A 47 2.57 -11.78 1.84
C ASN A 47 2.95 -10.31 1.93
N LEU A 48 2.54 -9.61 2.99
CA LEU A 48 3.06 -8.27 3.24
C LEU A 48 4.51 -8.37 3.72
N PRO A 49 5.39 -7.47 3.26
CA PRO A 49 6.70 -7.29 3.88
C PRO A 49 6.56 -6.64 5.25
N GLU A 50 7.65 -6.62 6.01
CA GLU A 50 7.65 -6.11 7.39
C GLU A 50 7.24 -4.63 7.48
N GLN A 51 7.63 -3.83 6.49
CA GLN A 51 7.48 -2.38 6.56
C GLN A 51 6.58 -1.82 5.45
N ILE A 52 5.49 -1.17 5.86
CA ILE A 52 4.50 -0.59 4.93
C ILE A 52 4.70 0.93 4.87
N ILE A 53 4.92 1.44 3.66
CA ILE A 53 4.94 2.88 3.36
C ILE A 53 3.61 3.26 2.70
N SER A 54 2.93 4.27 3.22
CA SER A 54 1.74 4.84 2.60
C SER A 54 2.06 6.14 1.87
N ILE A 55 1.36 6.42 0.77
CA ILE A 55 1.46 7.71 0.07
C ILE A 55 0.90 8.87 0.90
N GLY A 56 -0.01 8.62 1.84
CA GLY A 56 -0.68 9.66 2.59
C GLY A 56 -1.78 9.16 3.52
N PRO A 57 -2.47 10.10 4.20
CA PRO A 57 -3.27 9.81 5.39
C PRO A 57 -4.46 8.90 5.13
N VAL A 58 -5.13 9.07 3.99
CA VAL A 58 -6.28 8.19 3.64
C VAL A 58 -5.83 6.74 3.47
N THR A 59 -4.66 6.52 2.88
CA THR A 59 -4.07 5.17 2.74
C THR A 59 -3.61 4.63 4.09
N SER A 60 -2.98 5.47 4.92
CA SER A 60 -2.57 5.09 6.28
C SER A 60 -3.74 4.61 7.13
N GLU A 61 -4.86 5.33 7.12
CA GLU A 61 -6.04 4.94 7.88
C GLU A 61 -6.63 3.61 7.38
N GLU A 62 -6.61 3.37 6.07
CA GLU A 62 -7.08 2.09 5.51
C GLU A 62 -6.21 0.90 5.91
N ILE A 63 -4.89 1.11 6.02
CA ILE A 63 -3.93 0.12 6.53
C ILE A 63 -4.21 -0.15 8.02
N LYS A 64 -4.34 0.90 8.84
CA LYS A 64 -4.62 0.77 10.29
C LYS A 64 -5.93 0.05 10.58
N LYS A 65 -7.00 0.32 9.82
CA LYS A 65 -8.29 -0.40 9.93
C LYS A 65 -8.18 -1.92 9.73
N ARG A 66 -7.10 -2.39 9.09
CA ARG A 66 -6.81 -3.82 8.90
C ARG A 66 -5.89 -4.39 9.97
N ASN A 67 -5.69 -3.69 11.08
CA ASN A 67 -4.77 -4.06 12.16
C ASN A 67 -3.33 -4.23 11.66
N LEU A 68 -2.92 -3.35 10.75
CA LEU A 68 -1.55 -3.27 10.23
C LEU A 68 -0.93 -1.95 10.63
N THR A 69 0.39 -1.94 10.78
CA THR A 69 1.16 -0.74 11.14
C THR A 69 1.71 -0.08 9.88
N VAL A 70 1.59 1.24 9.80
CA VAL A 70 2.27 2.05 8.78
C VAL A 70 3.65 2.39 9.33
N TYR A 71 4.70 1.94 8.65
CA TYR A 71 6.07 2.24 9.02
C TYR A 71 6.40 3.71 8.75
N ARG A 72 6.06 4.21 7.55
CA ARG A 72 6.18 5.64 7.20
C ARG A 72 5.02 6.10 6.34
N GLU A 73 4.55 7.31 6.59
CA GLU A 73 3.65 8.03 5.69
C GLU A 73 4.45 9.08 4.91
N SER A 74 4.33 9.05 3.59
CA SER A 74 5.02 9.95 2.68
C SER A 74 4.66 11.41 2.95
N THR A 75 5.66 12.28 3.15
CA THR A 75 5.47 13.73 3.27
C THR A 75 6.46 14.50 2.37
N PRO A 76 5.99 15.23 1.34
CA PRO A 76 4.59 15.42 0.91
C PRO A 76 3.92 14.13 0.39
N HIS A 77 2.60 14.14 0.23
CA HIS A 77 1.82 12.96 -0.18
C HIS A 77 1.89 12.66 -1.69
N ASP A 78 3.11 12.61 -2.22
CA ASP A 78 3.42 12.42 -3.64
C ASP A 78 4.67 11.53 -3.81
N SER A 79 5.13 11.36 -5.04
CA SER A 79 6.35 10.60 -5.35
C SER A 79 7.60 11.17 -4.68
N THR A 80 7.69 12.49 -4.48
CA THR A 80 8.82 13.13 -3.79
C THR A 80 8.89 12.70 -2.33
N GLY A 81 7.76 12.65 -1.64
CA GLY A 81 7.72 12.15 -0.26
C GLY A 81 8.04 10.66 -0.16
N ILE A 82 7.59 9.83 -1.11
CA ILE A 82 7.97 8.41 -1.15
C ILE A 82 9.49 8.28 -1.29
N LEU A 83 10.09 9.02 -2.22
CA LEU A 83 11.54 9.00 -2.42
C LEU A 83 12.31 9.44 -1.17
N ARG A 84 11.77 10.38 -0.39
CA ARG A 84 12.34 10.76 0.92
C ARG A 84 12.27 9.61 1.92
N CYS A 85 11.11 8.96 2.05
CA CYS A 85 10.96 7.79 2.91
C CYS A 85 11.97 6.68 2.56
N LEU A 86 12.17 6.41 1.27
CA LEU A 86 13.10 5.39 0.79
C LEU A 86 14.56 5.80 1.00
N ARG A 87 14.92 7.06 0.76
CA ARG A 87 16.29 7.55 0.94
C ARG A 87 16.73 7.45 2.41
N ASP A 88 15.85 7.78 3.34
CA ASP A 88 16.15 7.74 4.77
C ASP A 88 16.36 6.32 5.32
N LEU A 89 16.07 5.29 4.53
CA LEU A 89 16.30 3.87 4.87
C LEU A 89 17.67 3.35 4.42
N LEU A 90 18.38 4.10 3.57
CA LEU A 90 19.69 3.73 3.03
C LEU A 90 20.86 4.36 3.80
N ASN A 91 20.57 5.12 4.86
CA ASN A 91 21.56 5.74 5.74
C ASN A 91 21.66 4.96 7.06
#